data_AF-A0A833D5C7-F1
#
_entry.id   AF-A0A833D5C7-F1
#
_cell.length_a   1.000
_cell.length_b   1.000
_cell.length_c   1.000
_cell.angle_alpha   90.00
_cell.angle_beta   90.00
_cell.angle_gamma   90.00
#
_symmetry.space_group_name_H-M   'P 1'
#
loop_
_entity.id
_entity.type
_entity.pdbx_description
1 polymer ?
#
loop_
_entity_poly.entity_id
_entity_poly.type
_entity_poly.pdbx_seq_one_letter_code
_entity_poly.pdbx_strand_id
1 'polypeptide(L)'
;LVALAQEDMKKLIAYSSVAHMGFVTMGIFTMSPQGIQGGIFQMLSHGLVSGALFLCVGVVYDRMHTRRIDAYGGLVNRMPLYAAAFMVFTLANVGLPGTSGFVGEFLTLLAAFAANTWVAFLATTGVVLSAAYALWLYRRVIFGVLDKPSLKSIADLSPREVTILAPLVVLVIMFGFWPAPLIDPTAASVRTLVANYSKAIKAPRKQALAPETSVPGAAAVRVVLEEGQLKSFIMNRTSTR
;
A
#
# COMPACT_ATOMS: atom_id res chain seq x y z
N LEU A 1 -12.32 -6.63 -9.59
CA LEU A 1 -13.08 -6.91 -10.84
C LEU A 1 -12.20 -6.86 -12.09
N VAL A 2 -11.48 -5.75 -12.36
CA VAL A 2 -10.57 -5.66 -13.53
C VAL A 2 -9.51 -6.77 -13.55
N ALA A 3 -9.00 -7.17 -12.38
CA ALA A 3 -8.03 -8.27 -12.25
C ALA A 3 -8.54 -9.62 -12.81
N LEU A 4 -9.82 -9.94 -12.62
CA LEU A 4 -10.43 -11.20 -13.12
C LEU A 4 -10.52 -11.25 -14.64
N ALA A 5 -10.57 -10.08 -15.30
CA ALA A 5 -10.63 -9.98 -16.75
C ALA A 5 -9.24 -10.02 -17.40
N GLN A 6 -8.16 -10.10 -16.62
CA GLN A 6 -6.81 -10.10 -17.18
C GLN A 6 -6.38 -11.51 -17.57
N GLU A 7 -5.87 -11.63 -18.79
CA GLU A 7 -5.26 -12.87 -19.32
C GLU A 7 -3.75 -12.94 -19.04
N ASP A 8 -3.14 -11.84 -18.62
CA ASP A 8 -1.71 -11.71 -18.31
C ASP A 8 -1.49 -11.74 -16.80
N MET A 9 -0.63 -12.66 -16.35
CA MET A 9 -0.33 -12.88 -14.92
C MET A 9 0.28 -11.64 -14.26
N LYS A 10 1.18 -10.92 -14.96
CA LYS A 10 1.83 -9.71 -14.45
C LYS A 10 0.81 -8.59 -14.27
N LYS A 11 -0.12 -8.45 -15.22
CA LYS A 11 -1.21 -7.45 -15.13
C LYS A 11 -2.16 -7.78 -13.99
N LEU A 12 -2.56 -9.05 -13.83
CA LEU A 12 -3.45 -9.47 -12.76
C LEU A 12 -2.86 -9.12 -11.37
N ILE A 13 -1.59 -9.43 -11.14
CA ILE A 13 -0.90 -9.10 -9.89
C ILE A 13 -0.79 -7.58 -9.71
N ALA A 14 -0.51 -6.82 -10.76
CA ALA A 14 -0.47 -5.35 -10.67
C ALA A 14 -1.84 -4.74 -10.30
N TYR A 15 -2.95 -5.25 -10.86
CA TYR A 15 -4.29 -4.79 -10.48
C TYR A 15 -4.69 -5.24 -9.07
N SER A 16 -4.18 -6.38 -8.60
CA SER A 16 -4.35 -6.80 -7.20
C SER A 16 -3.73 -5.77 -6.24
N SER A 17 -2.55 -5.23 -6.54
CA SER A 17 -1.95 -4.14 -5.75
C SER A 17 -2.85 -2.93 -5.58
N VAL A 18 -3.61 -2.56 -6.61
CA VAL A 18 -4.57 -1.43 -6.53
C VAL A 18 -5.67 -1.72 -5.50
N ALA A 19 -6.14 -2.97 -5.42
CA ALA A 19 -7.14 -3.35 -4.41
C ALA A 19 -6.58 -3.23 -2.99
N HIS A 20 -5.35 -3.72 -2.76
CA HIS A 20 -4.69 -3.64 -1.45
C HIS A 20 -4.43 -2.20 -0.99
N MET A 21 -4.02 -1.31 -1.91
CA MET A 21 -3.85 0.11 -1.60
C MET A 21 -5.18 0.82 -1.31
N GLY A 22 -6.30 0.27 -1.79
CA GLY A 22 -7.65 0.68 -1.38
C GLY A 22 -7.88 0.51 0.11
N PHE A 23 -7.45 -0.61 0.70
CA PHE A 23 -7.54 -0.86 2.16
C PHE A 23 -6.65 0.08 2.97
N VAL A 24 -5.43 0.35 2.48
CA VAL A 24 -4.52 1.34 3.09
C VAL A 24 -5.19 2.71 3.15
N THR A 25 -5.74 3.15 2.02
CA THR A 25 -6.44 4.44 1.92
C THR A 25 -7.60 4.48 2.91
N MET A 26 -8.48 3.47 2.87
CA MET A 26 -9.60 3.34 3.81
C MET A 26 -9.12 3.44 5.27
N GLY A 27 -8.08 2.69 5.66
CA GLY A 27 -7.51 2.69 7.01
C GLY A 27 -7.06 4.08 7.48
N ILE A 28 -6.38 4.84 6.61
CA ILE A 28 -5.94 6.21 6.91
C ILE A 28 -7.15 7.13 7.14
N PHE A 29 -8.19 7.01 6.31
CA PHE A 29 -9.39 7.84 6.42
C PHE A 29 -10.30 7.50 7.62
N THR A 30 -10.04 6.40 8.34
CA THR A 30 -10.72 6.14 9.62
C THR A 30 -10.28 7.10 10.74
N MET A 31 -9.15 7.79 10.57
CA MET A 31 -8.58 8.72 11.55
C MET A 31 -8.38 8.11 12.95
N SER A 32 -8.26 6.78 13.01
CA SER A 32 -8.01 6.03 14.24
C SER A 32 -6.56 5.55 14.27
N PRO A 33 -5.93 5.46 15.46
CA PRO A 33 -4.59 4.89 15.58
C PRO A 33 -4.51 3.47 14.99
N GLN A 34 -5.56 2.68 15.17
CA GLN A 34 -5.67 1.30 14.69
C GLN A 34 -5.71 1.24 13.15
N GLY A 35 -6.53 2.09 12.52
CA GLY A 35 -6.66 2.10 11.06
C GLY A 35 -5.40 2.61 10.36
N ILE A 36 -4.73 3.62 10.93
CA ILE A 36 -3.45 4.12 10.40
C ILE A 36 -2.35 3.08 10.60
N GLN A 37 -2.25 2.44 11.78
CA GLN A 37 -1.30 1.34 12.00
C GLN A 37 -1.55 0.17 11.03
N GLY A 38 -2.81 -0.23 10.85
CA GLY A 38 -3.19 -1.25 9.88
C GLY A 38 -2.79 -0.86 8.45
N GLY A 39 -3.00 0.40 8.07
CA GLY A 39 -2.59 0.92 6.75
C GLY A 39 -1.07 0.86 6.53
N ILE A 40 -0.28 1.29 7.51
CA ILE A 40 1.19 1.21 7.45
C ILE A 40 1.66 -0.24 7.37
N PHE A 41 1.09 -1.11 8.21
CA PHE A 41 1.40 -2.54 8.19
C PHE A 41 1.07 -3.15 6.82
N GLN A 42 -0.09 -2.81 6.27
CA GLN A 42 -0.54 -3.28 4.97
C GLN A 42 0.38 -2.81 3.83
N MET A 43 0.90 -1.57 3.88
CA MET A 43 1.87 -1.09 2.89
C MET A 43 3.16 -1.92 2.90
N LEU A 44 3.70 -2.21 4.08
CA LEU A 44 4.91 -3.02 4.23
C LEU A 44 4.68 -4.48 3.82
N SER A 45 3.60 -5.07 4.32
CA SER A 45 3.19 -6.43 3.99
C SER A 45 2.98 -6.59 2.49
N HIS A 46 2.24 -5.67 1.86
CA HIS A 46 2.01 -5.69 0.43
C HIS A 46 3.31 -5.51 -0.36
N GLY A 47 4.24 -4.66 0.08
CA GLY A 47 5.56 -4.53 -0.56
C GLY A 47 6.32 -5.85 -0.62
N LEU A 48 6.31 -6.62 0.48
CA LEU A 48 6.93 -7.94 0.55
C LEU A 48 6.21 -8.95 -0.36
N VAL A 49 4.89 -9.04 -0.25
CA VAL A 49 4.07 -10.02 -0.98
C VAL A 49 4.05 -9.75 -2.48
N SER A 50 3.83 -8.49 -2.90
CA SER A 50 3.84 -8.13 -4.32
C SER A 50 5.23 -8.31 -4.94
N GLY A 51 6.30 -7.93 -4.24
CA GLY A 51 7.67 -8.18 -4.67
C GLY A 51 7.94 -9.66 -4.89
N ALA A 52 7.51 -10.52 -3.96
CA ALA A 52 7.62 -11.97 -4.08
C ALA A 52 6.80 -12.53 -5.26
N LEU A 53 5.55 -12.09 -5.42
CA LEU A 53 4.70 -12.51 -6.54
C LEU A 53 5.30 -12.10 -7.90
N PHE A 54 5.83 -10.88 -8.02
CA PHE A 54 6.51 -10.45 -9.24
C PHE A 54 7.79 -11.26 -9.51
N LEU A 55 8.52 -11.67 -8.47
CA LEU A 55 9.66 -12.57 -8.60
C LEU A 55 9.19 -13.95 -9.12
N CYS A 56 8.12 -14.51 -8.55
CA CYS A 56 7.51 -15.75 -9.05
C CYS A 56 7.06 -15.65 -10.51
N VAL A 57 6.55 -14.50 -10.95
CA VAL A 57 6.26 -14.27 -12.39
C VAL A 57 7.54 -14.27 -13.21
N GLY A 58 8.61 -13.63 -12.72
CA GLY A 58 9.91 -13.61 -13.39
C GLY A 58 10.49 -15.00 -13.62
N VAL A 59 10.48 -15.85 -12.59
CA VAL A 59 10.97 -17.25 -12.65
C VAL A 59 10.31 -18.04 -13.79
N VAL A 60 8.99 -17.91 -13.93
CA VAL A 60 8.25 -18.65 -14.96
C VAL A 60 8.36 -17.97 -16.32
N TYR A 61 8.46 -16.64 -16.35
CA TYR A 61 8.70 -15.90 -17.58
C TYR A 61 10.06 -16.24 -18.19
N ASP A 62 11.11 -16.38 -17.40
CA ASP A 62 12.46 -16.74 -17.88
C ASP A 62 12.49 -18.14 -18.51
N ARG A 63 11.60 -19.04 -18.07
CA ARG A 63 11.52 -20.42 -18.59
C ARG A 63 10.62 -20.54 -19.83
N MET A 64 9.55 -19.75 -19.89
CA MET A 64 8.48 -19.93 -20.88
C MET A 64 8.33 -18.76 -21.86
N HIS A 65 8.99 -17.63 -21.61
CA HIS A 65 8.94 -16.38 -22.37
C HIS A 65 7.53 -15.86 -22.71
N THR A 66 6.53 -16.32 -21.96
CA THR A 66 5.13 -15.90 -22.07
C THR A 66 4.65 -15.45 -20.70
N ARG A 67 3.61 -14.61 -20.66
CA ARG A 67 2.94 -14.15 -19.43
C ARG A 67 1.48 -14.54 -19.39
N ARG A 68 1.00 -15.21 -20.43
CA ARG A 68 -0.41 -15.57 -20.56
C ARG A 68 -0.75 -16.70 -19.61
N ILE A 69 -1.80 -16.50 -18.82
CA ILE A 69 -2.25 -17.45 -17.80
C ILE A 69 -2.63 -18.79 -18.45
N ASP A 70 -3.27 -18.73 -19.62
CA ASP A 70 -3.69 -19.89 -20.37
C ASP A 70 -2.54 -20.68 -21.00
N ALA A 71 -1.30 -20.16 -20.99
CA ALA A 71 -0.12 -20.90 -21.40
C ALA A 71 0.40 -21.83 -20.29
N TYR A 72 -0.05 -21.66 -19.05
CA TYR A 72 0.30 -22.52 -17.91
C TYR A 72 -0.76 -23.59 -17.63
N GLY A 73 -0.48 -24.46 -16.66
CA GLY A 73 -1.37 -25.55 -16.25
C GLY A 73 -0.58 -26.78 -15.78
N GLY A 74 -0.91 -27.29 -14.60
CA GLY A 74 -0.28 -28.50 -14.05
C GLY A 74 1.17 -28.34 -13.60
N LEU A 75 1.64 -27.11 -13.36
CA LEU A 75 3.03 -26.82 -12.95
C LEU A 75 3.46 -27.56 -11.68
N VAL A 76 2.53 -27.92 -10.79
CA VAL A 76 2.84 -28.68 -9.57
C VAL A 76 3.61 -29.98 -9.83
N ASN A 77 3.37 -30.63 -10.98
CA ASN A 77 4.01 -31.90 -11.33
C ASN A 77 5.48 -31.77 -11.69
N ARG A 78 5.94 -30.57 -12.05
CA ARG A 78 7.31 -30.30 -12.52
C ARG A 78 8.05 -29.29 -11.67
N MET A 79 7.33 -28.37 -11.03
CA MET A 79 7.87 -27.32 -10.18
C MET A 79 7.17 -27.30 -8.80
N PRO A 80 7.28 -28.36 -7.98
CA PRO A 80 6.62 -28.42 -6.68
C PRO A 80 7.10 -27.35 -5.68
N LEU A 81 8.40 -27.00 -5.67
CA LEU A 81 8.90 -25.94 -4.79
C LEU A 81 8.35 -24.57 -5.20
N TYR A 82 8.33 -24.29 -6.50
CA TYR A 82 7.65 -23.10 -7.03
C TYR A 82 6.17 -23.06 -6.63
N ALA A 83 5.45 -24.18 -6.81
CA ALA A 83 4.03 -24.27 -6.48
C ALA A 83 3.74 -23.98 -5.00
N ALA A 84 4.61 -24.45 -4.10
CA ALA A 84 4.53 -24.17 -2.67
C ALA A 84 4.81 -22.71 -2.34
N ALA A 85 5.91 -22.14 -2.86
CA ALA A 85 6.26 -20.74 -2.64
C ALA A 85 5.16 -19.80 -3.19
N PHE A 86 4.71 -20.05 -4.42
CA PHE A 86 3.64 -19.27 -5.04
C PHE A 86 2.33 -19.39 -4.27
N MET A 87 2.04 -20.54 -3.66
CA MET A 87 0.87 -20.70 -2.79
C MET A 87 0.95 -19.79 -1.58
N VAL A 88 2.08 -19.81 -0.86
CA VAL A 88 2.26 -18.97 0.34
C VAL A 88 2.04 -17.49 0.02
N PHE A 89 2.65 -16.99 -1.06
CA PHE A 89 2.48 -15.59 -1.45
C PHE A 89 1.08 -15.28 -1.96
N THR A 90 0.43 -16.22 -2.67
CA THR A 90 -0.96 -16.04 -3.09
C THR A 90 -1.89 -15.96 -1.88
N LEU A 91 -1.72 -16.85 -0.89
CA LEU A 91 -2.50 -16.83 0.34
C LEU A 91 -2.24 -15.58 1.17
N ALA A 92 -0.99 -15.12 1.21
CA ALA A 92 -0.65 -13.85 1.83
C ALA A 92 -1.31 -12.66 1.13
N ASN A 93 -1.38 -12.67 -0.19
CA ASN A 93 -2.08 -11.67 -0.98
C ASN A 93 -3.61 -11.74 -0.82
N VAL A 94 -4.17 -12.86 -0.38
CA VAL A 94 -5.60 -12.95 -0.06
C VAL A 94 -5.93 -12.45 1.35
N GLY A 95 -4.91 -12.28 2.19
CA GLY A 95 -5.10 -11.96 3.60
C GLY A 95 -5.48 -13.19 4.42
N LEU A 96 -4.91 -14.36 4.13
CA LEU A 96 -5.13 -15.56 4.94
C LEU A 96 -4.58 -15.36 6.37
N PRO A 97 -5.35 -15.69 7.44
CA PRO A 97 -4.84 -15.68 8.80
C PRO A 97 -3.54 -16.49 8.94
N GLY A 98 -2.57 -15.94 9.68
CA GLY A 98 -1.21 -16.50 9.80
C GLY A 98 -0.22 -15.97 8.76
N THR A 99 -0.66 -15.10 7.85
CA THR A 99 0.21 -14.35 6.92
C THR A 99 0.20 -12.87 7.25
N SER A 100 1.25 -12.15 6.82
CA SER A 100 1.35 -10.71 7.00
C SER A 100 0.21 -9.94 6.32
N GLY A 101 -0.38 -10.45 5.23
CA GLY A 101 -1.46 -9.75 4.53
C GLY A 101 -2.72 -9.60 5.39
N PHE A 102 -2.99 -10.58 6.25
CA PHE A 102 -4.18 -10.56 7.11
C PHE A 102 -4.13 -9.44 8.15
N VAL A 103 -2.99 -9.27 8.84
CA VAL A 103 -2.89 -8.33 9.97
C VAL A 103 -3.18 -6.89 9.53
N GLY A 104 -2.61 -6.46 8.40
CA GLY A 104 -2.82 -5.11 7.87
C GLY A 104 -4.28 -4.89 7.46
N GLU A 105 -4.82 -5.75 6.61
CA GLU A 105 -6.21 -5.63 6.13
C GLU A 105 -7.22 -5.71 7.27
N PHE A 106 -7.04 -6.66 8.20
CA PHE A 106 -7.96 -6.85 9.30
C PHE A 106 -7.98 -5.64 10.25
N LEU A 107 -6.82 -5.05 10.57
CA LEU A 107 -6.76 -3.83 11.39
C LEU A 107 -7.45 -2.65 10.69
N THR A 108 -7.24 -2.48 9.38
CA THR A 108 -7.94 -1.42 8.62
C THR A 108 -9.46 -1.64 8.56
N LEU A 109 -9.90 -2.90 8.41
CA LEU A 109 -11.32 -3.26 8.40
C LEU A 109 -11.99 -3.05 9.75
N LEU A 110 -11.34 -3.43 10.86
CA LEU A 110 -11.85 -3.17 12.20
C LEU A 110 -12.05 -1.68 12.46
N ALA A 111 -11.06 -0.86 12.07
CA ALA A 111 -11.16 0.58 12.17
C ALA A 111 -12.27 1.16 11.28
N ALA A 112 -12.40 0.65 10.05
CA ALA A 112 -13.46 1.07 9.14
C ALA A 112 -14.85 0.69 9.66
N PHE A 113 -14.98 -0.49 10.28
CA PHE A 113 -16.22 -0.95 10.88
C PHE A 113 -16.65 -0.07 12.05
N ALA A 114 -15.69 0.33 12.91
CA ALA A 114 -15.95 1.27 14.00
C ALA A 114 -16.34 2.67 13.51
N ALA A 115 -15.82 3.10 12.35
CA ALA A 115 -16.13 4.41 11.78
C ALA A 115 -17.44 4.43 10.97
N ASN A 116 -17.67 3.44 10.11
CA ASN A 116 -18.86 3.30 9.28
C ASN A 116 -19.07 1.86 8.79
N THR A 117 -20.12 1.21 9.26
CA THR A 117 -20.47 -0.17 8.93
C THR A 117 -20.69 -0.41 7.42
N TRP A 118 -21.26 0.56 6.69
CA TRP A 118 -21.50 0.41 5.25
C TRP A 118 -20.20 0.37 4.43
N VAL A 119 -19.24 1.21 4.81
CA VAL A 119 -17.91 1.21 4.19
C VAL A 119 -17.20 -0.12 4.45
N ALA A 120 -17.26 -0.62 5.69
CA ALA A 120 -16.68 -1.91 6.05
C ALA A 120 -17.36 -3.09 5.34
N PHE A 121 -18.69 -3.04 5.16
CA PHE A 121 -19.43 -4.04 4.39
C PHE A 121 -18.94 -4.10 2.93
N LEU A 122 -18.86 -2.95 2.26
CA LEU A 122 -18.33 -2.86 0.89
C LEU A 122 -16.86 -3.31 0.81
N ALA A 123 -16.02 -2.90 1.75
CA ALA A 123 -14.61 -3.32 1.81
C ALA A 123 -14.47 -4.84 1.98
N THR A 124 -15.32 -5.46 2.80
CA THR A 124 -15.33 -6.91 3.01
C THR A 124 -15.70 -7.67 1.73
N THR A 125 -16.65 -7.16 0.92
CA THR A 125 -16.90 -7.75 -0.40
C THR A 125 -15.66 -7.70 -1.31
N GLY A 126 -14.85 -6.64 -1.18
CA GLY A 126 -13.55 -6.52 -1.83
C GLY A 126 -12.59 -7.64 -1.46
N VAL A 127 -12.52 -8.03 -0.17
CA VAL A 127 -11.70 -9.16 0.30
C VAL A 127 -12.16 -10.47 -0.33
N VAL A 128 -13.47 -10.72 -0.38
CA VAL A 128 -14.03 -11.95 -0.98
C VAL A 128 -13.69 -12.03 -2.47
N LEU A 129 -13.82 -10.92 -3.19
CA LEU A 129 -13.41 -10.85 -4.59
C LEU A 129 -11.89 -11.01 -4.75
N SER A 130 -11.11 -10.53 -3.79
CA SER A 130 -9.65 -10.72 -3.73
C SER A 130 -9.27 -12.19 -3.66
N ALA A 131 -9.89 -12.91 -2.74
CA ALA A 131 -9.74 -14.36 -2.61
C ALA A 131 -10.12 -15.08 -3.91
N ALA A 132 -11.26 -14.72 -4.51
CA ALA A 132 -11.76 -15.36 -5.71
C ALA A 132 -10.77 -15.28 -6.88
N TYR A 133 -10.22 -14.10 -7.18
CA TYR A 133 -9.31 -13.95 -8.32
C TYR A 133 -7.93 -14.58 -8.08
N ALA A 134 -7.44 -14.51 -6.84
CA ALA A 134 -6.12 -15.04 -6.49
C ALA A 134 -6.12 -16.58 -6.51
N LEU A 135 -7.15 -17.21 -5.95
CA LEU A 135 -7.30 -18.67 -5.99
C LEU A 135 -7.62 -19.17 -7.41
N TRP A 136 -8.37 -18.38 -8.19
CA TRP A 136 -8.61 -18.68 -9.61
C TRP A 136 -7.30 -18.68 -10.40
N LEU A 137 -6.43 -17.68 -10.20
CA LEU A 137 -5.09 -17.63 -10.83
C LEU A 137 -4.26 -18.84 -10.41
N TYR A 138 -4.17 -19.10 -9.11
CA TYR A 138 -3.39 -20.22 -8.58
C TYR A 138 -3.82 -21.55 -9.21
N ARG A 139 -5.14 -21.80 -9.25
CA ARG A 139 -5.69 -23.02 -9.86
C ARG A 139 -5.33 -23.15 -11.34
N ARG A 140 -5.39 -22.06 -12.11
CA ARG A 140 -5.09 -22.08 -13.56
C ARG A 140 -3.61 -22.31 -13.85
N VAL A 141 -2.72 -21.76 -13.03
CA VAL A 141 -1.28 -21.84 -13.23
C VAL A 141 -0.73 -23.16 -12.69
N ILE A 142 -1.07 -23.51 -11.45
CA ILE A 142 -0.45 -24.61 -10.71
C ILE A 142 -1.17 -25.95 -10.92
N PHE A 143 -2.50 -25.94 -10.87
CA PHE A 143 -3.31 -27.15 -11.03
C PHE A 143 -3.73 -27.36 -12.50
N GLY A 144 -4.27 -28.54 -12.79
CA GLY A 144 -4.69 -28.94 -14.14
C GLY A 144 -3.78 -29.99 -14.79
N VAL A 145 -4.11 -30.35 -16.03
CA VAL A 145 -3.39 -31.38 -16.79
C VAL A 145 -2.18 -30.77 -17.46
N LEU A 146 -1.02 -31.42 -17.30
CA LEU A 146 0.25 -31.03 -17.94
C LEU A 146 0.29 -31.52 -19.40
N ASP A 147 -0.52 -30.90 -20.25
CA ASP A 147 -0.65 -31.35 -21.64
C ASP A 147 0.44 -30.76 -22.56
N LYS A 148 0.88 -29.53 -22.25
CA LYS A 148 1.73 -28.73 -23.14
C LYS A 148 3.18 -29.24 -23.18
N PRO A 149 3.75 -29.48 -24.38
CA PRO A 149 5.12 -29.98 -24.52
C PRO A 149 6.18 -29.11 -23.85
N SER A 150 6.03 -27.78 -23.92
CA SER A 150 6.95 -26.81 -23.32
C SER A 150 7.01 -26.88 -21.79
N LEU A 151 5.95 -27.37 -21.14
CA LEU A 151 5.92 -27.54 -19.69
C LEU A 151 6.49 -28.90 -19.25
N LYS A 152 6.64 -29.87 -20.15
CA LYS A 152 7.10 -31.23 -19.79
C LYS A 152 8.58 -31.28 -19.43
N SER A 153 9.40 -30.37 -19.95
CA SER A 153 10.83 -30.28 -19.64
C SER A 153 11.19 -29.15 -18.68
N ILE A 154 10.20 -28.42 -18.14
CA ILE A 154 10.46 -27.29 -17.25
C ILE A 154 11.16 -27.76 -15.98
N ALA A 155 12.17 -27.00 -15.54
CA ALA A 155 12.91 -27.23 -14.32
C ALA A 155 12.29 -26.42 -13.16
N ASP A 156 12.31 -27.00 -11.96
CA ASP A 156 11.90 -26.32 -10.73
C ASP A 156 12.86 -25.16 -10.36
N LEU A 157 12.66 -24.57 -9.19
CA LEU A 157 13.48 -23.50 -8.65
C LEU A 157 14.95 -23.92 -8.55
N SER A 158 15.82 -23.07 -9.12
CA SER A 158 17.26 -23.12 -8.91
C SER A 158 17.61 -22.69 -7.48
N PRO A 159 18.78 -23.11 -6.95
CA PRO A 159 19.22 -22.70 -5.61
C PRO A 159 19.25 -21.18 -5.42
N ARG A 160 19.60 -20.44 -6.48
CA ARG A 160 19.57 -18.97 -6.47
C ARG A 160 18.16 -18.42 -6.24
N GLU A 161 17.16 -18.96 -6.95
CA GLU A 161 15.77 -18.50 -6.80
C GLU A 161 15.22 -18.88 -5.43
N VAL A 162 15.59 -20.05 -4.90
CA VAL A 162 15.24 -20.47 -3.53
C VAL A 162 15.82 -19.52 -2.49
N THR A 163 17.11 -19.16 -2.59
CA THR A 163 17.76 -18.24 -1.64
C THR A 163 17.11 -16.85 -1.63
N ILE A 164 16.49 -16.41 -2.73
CA ILE A 164 15.80 -15.12 -2.78
C ILE A 164 14.34 -15.24 -2.28
N LEU A 165 13.65 -16.32 -2.61
CA LEU A 165 12.25 -16.53 -2.21
C LEU A 165 12.09 -16.96 -0.75
N ALA A 166 12.98 -17.81 -0.24
CA ALA A 166 12.93 -18.34 1.12
C ALA A 166 12.86 -17.24 2.21
N PRO A 167 13.72 -16.19 2.21
CA PRO A 167 13.60 -15.13 3.22
C PRO A 167 12.28 -14.36 3.12
N LEU A 168 11.73 -14.18 1.91
CA LEU A 168 10.43 -13.54 1.73
C LEU A 168 9.30 -14.39 2.31
N VAL A 169 9.33 -15.71 2.11
CA VAL A 169 8.39 -16.65 2.75
C VAL A 169 8.47 -16.52 4.28
N VAL A 170 9.69 -16.55 4.82
CA VAL A 170 9.92 -16.45 6.27
C VAL A 170 9.37 -15.14 6.82
N LEU A 171 9.63 -14.00 6.17
CA LEU A 171 9.15 -12.70 6.61
C LEU A 171 7.61 -12.59 6.57
N VAL A 172 6.98 -13.09 5.50
CA VAL A 172 5.52 -13.09 5.36
C VAL A 172 4.85 -13.89 6.46
N ILE A 173 5.40 -15.05 6.82
CA ILE A 173 4.87 -15.88 7.91
C ILE A 173 5.20 -15.26 9.27
N MET A 174 6.45 -14.84 9.49
CA MET A 174 6.91 -14.22 10.73
C MET A 174 6.05 -13.02 11.11
N PHE A 175 5.80 -12.09 10.19
CA PHE A 175 4.96 -10.92 10.47
C PHE A 175 3.47 -11.26 10.56
N GLY A 176 3.03 -12.40 10.03
CA GLY A 176 1.68 -12.92 10.26
C GLY A 176 1.45 -13.35 11.71
N PHE A 177 2.43 -14.03 12.32
CA PHE A 177 2.34 -14.50 13.72
C PHE A 177 2.82 -13.46 14.74
N TRP A 178 3.83 -12.67 14.39
CA TRP A 178 4.45 -11.68 15.26
C TRP A 178 4.51 -10.31 14.57
N PRO A 179 3.41 -9.53 14.61
CA PRO A 179 3.34 -8.22 13.96
C PRO A 179 3.99 -7.09 14.77
N ALA A 180 4.28 -7.31 16.05
CA ALA A 180 4.84 -6.30 16.97
C ALA A 180 6.12 -5.60 16.44
N PRO A 181 7.08 -6.30 15.79
CA PRO A 181 8.28 -5.65 15.25
C PRO A 181 8.03 -4.55 14.23
N LEU A 182 6.88 -4.55 13.53
CA LEU A 182 6.48 -3.48 12.61
C LEU A 182 5.59 -2.43 13.28
N ILE A 183 4.73 -2.86 14.20
CA ILE A 183 3.73 -2.00 14.83
C ILE A 183 4.38 -1.10 15.89
N ASP A 184 5.26 -1.64 16.73
CA ASP A 184 5.80 -0.91 17.89
C ASP A 184 6.64 0.31 17.49
N PRO A 185 7.55 0.25 16.50
CA PRO A 185 8.33 1.41 16.09
C PRO A 185 7.47 2.54 15.50
N THR A 186 6.34 2.20 14.90
CA THR A 186 5.45 3.18 14.24
C THR A 186 4.39 3.73 15.18
N ALA A 187 4.14 3.08 16.32
CA ALA A 187 3.06 3.41 17.25
C ALA A 187 3.14 4.84 17.81
N ALA A 188 4.34 5.29 18.21
CA ALA A 188 4.53 6.65 18.76
C ALA A 188 4.21 7.75 17.73
N SER A 189 4.68 7.55 16.49
CA SER A 189 4.43 8.47 15.38
C SER A 189 2.94 8.52 15.02
N VAL A 190 2.27 7.35 14.95
CA VAL A 190 0.83 7.28 14.67
C VAL A 190 0.01 7.98 15.76
N ARG A 191 0.33 7.75 17.04
CA ARG A 191 -0.36 8.43 18.15
C ARG A 191 -0.21 9.95 18.07
N THR A 192 0.99 10.43 17.77
CA THR A 192 1.28 11.86 17.60
C THR A 192 0.49 12.45 16.43
N LEU A 193 0.46 11.75 15.29
CA LEU A 193 -0.30 12.16 14.12
C LEU A 193 -1.79 12.30 14.42
N VAL A 194 -2.40 11.30 15.04
CA VAL A 194 -3.83 11.32 15.40
C VAL A 194 -4.14 12.41 16.43
N ALA A 195 -3.27 12.60 17.42
CA ALA A 195 -3.43 13.65 18.42
C ALA A 195 -3.38 15.06 17.79
N ASN A 196 -2.43 15.30 16.89
CA ASN A 196 -2.29 16.57 16.17
C ASN A 196 -3.50 16.82 15.26
N TYR A 197 -3.93 15.80 14.52
CA TYR A 197 -5.13 15.89 13.67
C TYR A 197 -6.39 16.21 14.49
N SER A 198 -6.58 15.52 15.61
CA SER A 198 -7.72 15.75 16.52
C SER A 198 -7.72 17.16 17.10
N LYS A 199 -6.54 17.71 17.44
CA LYS A 199 -6.40 19.10 17.88
C LYS A 199 -6.74 20.08 16.76
N ALA A 200 -6.27 19.85 15.54
CA ALA A 200 -6.51 20.73 14.40
C ALA A 200 -7.99 20.83 14.02
N ILE A 201 -8.75 19.74 14.07
CA ILE A 201 -10.20 19.78 13.79
C ILE A 201 -10.99 20.51 14.90
N LYS A 202 -10.56 20.36 16.16
CA LYS A 202 -11.23 20.99 17.31
C LYS A 202 -10.83 22.45 17.51
N ALA A 203 -9.72 22.90 16.91
CA ALA A 203 -9.32 24.29 16.97
C ALA A 203 -10.41 25.17 16.31
N PRO A 204 -10.88 26.24 16.96
CA PRO A 204 -11.84 27.13 16.35
C PRO A 204 -11.27 27.68 15.04
N ARG A 205 -12.08 27.67 13.98
CA ARG A 205 -11.80 28.26 12.65
C ARG A 205 -11.68 29.79 12.73
N LYS A 206 -10.98 30.34 13.73
CA LYS A 206 -10.57 31.75 13.80
C LYS A 206 -9.23 31.99 13.12
N GLN A 207 -8.44 30.94 12.88
CA GLN A 207 -7.10 31.06 12.28
C GLN A 207 -7.08 30.92 10.76
N ALA A 208 -8.10 30.31 10.15
CA ALA A 208 -8.20 30.13 8.70
C ALA A 208 -8.77 31.35 7.94
N LEU A 209 -9.19 32.40 8.65
CA LEU A 209 -9.74 33.64 8.09
C LEU A 209 -8.89 34.87 8.42
N ALA A 210 -7.72 34.69 9.05
CA ALA A 210 -6.73 35.76 9.07
C ALA A 210 -6.08 35.79 7.68
N PRO A 211 -6.24 36.86 6.89
CA PRO A 211 -5.57 36.95 5.59
C PRO A 211 -4.06 36.80 5.80
N GLU A 212 -3.40 36.04 4.92
CA GLU A 212 -1.94 35.92 4.82
C GLU A 212 -1.31 37.26 4.44
N THR A 213 -1.38 38.26 5.31
CA THR A 213 -0.61 39.50 5.21
C THR A 213 0.38 39.57 6.37
N SER A 214 1.17 38.51 6.53
CA SER A 214 2.43 38.61 7.26
C SER A 214 3.54 37.92 6.48
N VAL A 215 3.79 38.42 5.26
CA VAL A 215 5.13 38.29 4.67
C VAL A 215 6.11 38.93 5.65
N PRO A 216 7.11 38.20 6.17
CA PRO A 216 8.15 38.79 7.02
C PRO A 216 8.99 39.73 6.14
N GLY A 217 8.61 41.01 6.16
CA GLY A 217 9.20 42.05 5.30
C GLY A 217 8.25 43.21 4.98
N ALA A 218 6.93 43.00 5.03
CA ALA A 218 5.96 44.06 4.72
C ALA A 218 5.91 45.18 5.79
N ALA A 219 6.24 44.86 7.04
CA ALA A 219 6.40 45.86 8.10
C ALA A 219 7.61 46.78 7.86
N ALA A 220 8.73 46.24 7.33
CA ALA A 220 9.92 47.02 7.00
C ALA A 220 9.68 47.95 5.80
N VAL A 221 8.93 47.50 4.79
CA VAL A 221 8.59 48.34 3.62
C VAL A 221 7.63 49.48 3.98
N ARG A 222 6.70 49.28 4.93
CA ARG A 222 5.82 50.36 5.41
C ARG A 222 6.58 51.43 6.19
N VAL A 223 7.53 51.06 7.05
CA VAL A 223 8.34 52.03 7.81
C VAL A 223 9.25 52.84 6.88
N VAL A 224 9.85 52.22 5.86
CA VAL A 224 10.71 52.91 4.89
C VAL A 224 9.91 53.86 3.99
N LEU A 225 8.65 53.53 3.66
CA LEU A 225 7.79 54.42 2.88
C LEU A 225 7.21 55.59 3.71
N GLU A 226 6.93 55.39 5.00
CA GLU A 226 6.53 56.49 5.91
C GLU A 226 7.68 57.46 6.19
N GLU A 227 8.90 56.97 6.42
CA GLU A 227 10.08 57.83 6.60
C GLU A 227 10.49 58.56 5.31
N GLY A 228 10.31 57.93 4.15
CA GLY A 228 10.54 58.54 2.84
C GLY A 228 9.55 59.64 2.48
N GLN A 229 8.28 59.51 2.91
CA GLN A 229 7.23 60.51 2.70
C GLN A 229 7.31 61.67 3.72
N LEU A 230 7.76 61.41 4.96
CA LEU A 230 7.95 62.49 5.94
C LEU A 230 9.09 63.45 5.54
N LYS A 231 10.17 62.94 4.95
CA LYS A 231 11.29 63.79 4.48
C LYS A 231 10.91 64.66 3.28
N SER A 232 10.06 64.20 2.37
CA SER A 232 9.58 65.02 1.25
C SER A 232 8.52 66.05 1.69
N PHE A 233 7.75 65.77 2.75
CA PHE A 233 6.76 66.70 3.29
C PHE A 233 7.38 67.81 4.16
N ILE A 234 8.46 67.52 4.90
CA ILE A 234 9.16 68.52 5.72
C ILE A 234 10.06 69.44 4.85
N MET A 235 10.62 68.92 3.75
CA MET A 235 11.55 69.69 2.91
C MET A 235 10.85 70.69 1.95
N ASN A 236 9.52 70.61 1.77
CA ASN A 236 8.74 71.51 0.92
C ASN A 236 8.01 72.64 1.69
N ARG A 237 8.23 72.77 3.01
CA ARG A 237 7.65 73.86 3.84
C ARG A 237 8.65 74.91 4.33
N THR A 238 9.88 74.91 3.82
CA THR A 238 10.93 75.89 4.20
C THR A 238 11.45 76.74 3.03
N SER A 239 10.70 76.86 1.93
CA SER A 239 11.06 77.78 0.83
C SER A 239 9.86 78.58 0.33
N THR A 240 9.25 79.36 1.23
CA THR A 240 8.50 80.59 0.87
C THR A 240 8.74 81.63 1.96
N ARG A 241 9.84 82.36 1.79
CA ARG A 241 9.96 83.79 2.11
C ARG A 241 10.46 84.48 0.86
#